data_AF-A0A165T0Y8-F1
#
_entry.id   AF-A0A165T0Y8-F1
#
_cell.length_a   1.000
_cell.length_b   1.000
_cell.length_c   1.000
_cell.angle_alpha   90.00
_cell.angle_beta   90.00
_cell.angle_gamma   90.00
#
_symmetry.space_group_name_H-M   'P 1'
#
loop_
_entity.id
_entity.type
_entity.pdbx_description
1 polymer ?
#
loop_
_entity_poly.entity_id
_entity_poly.type
_entity_poly.pdbx_seq_one_letter_code
_entity_poly.pdbx_strand_id
1 'polypeptide(L)'
;MLIVHPLSRCDVCLDEYSFATPQHTPHAIPCGHVFCKPCLGRLSPLMCPLCRKSFRGTEIGRLIVDRVSPDENGLIPGTPRMRFSQTEMEEIELLQRLALASGEDTPEAELSEVIVEAELWLESRNPSTNRVLRRALTSLRRSKRKEAELVNQKRAYSNLKSSYRSLRHRSEHESDMAKAVEENLLAELQNNESQNRA
;
A
#
# COMPACT_ATOMS: atom_id res chain seq x y z
N MET A 1 2.09 -0.16 6.28
CA MET A 1 1.29 0.42 7.38
C MET A 1 2.23 0.59 8.57
N LEU A 2 2.38 1.80 9.12
CA LEU A 2 3.19 1.98 10.33
C LEU A 2 2.34 1.56 11.53
N ILE A 3 2.72 0.49 12.22
CA ILE A 3 2.07 0.06 13.46
C ILE A 3 2.95 0.53 14.60
N VAL A 4 2.45 1.47 15.41
CA VAL A 4 3.08 1.83 16.68
C VAL A 4 2.45 0.94 17.75
N HIS A 5 3.20 -0.06 18.22
CA HIS A 5 2.73 -0.93 19.27
C HIS A 5 2.45 -0.13 20.56
N PRO A 6 1.37 -0.40 21.33
CA PRO A 6 1.09 0.34 22.56
C PRO A 6 2.21 0.28 23.60
N LEU A 7 3.03 -0.77 23.56
CA LEU A 7 4.23 -0.94 24.40
C LEU A 7 5.52 -0.40 23.74
N SER A 8 5.43 0.41 22.68
CA SER A 8 6.62 1.01 22.08
C SER A 8 7.30 1.93 23.09
N ARG A 9 8.62 1.82 23.18
CA ARG A 9 9.45 2.57 24.14
C ARG A 9 10.52 3.39 23.41
N CYS A 10 11.05 4.39 24.09
CA CYS A 10 12.21 5.12 23.58
C CYS A 10 13.48 4.30 23.81
N ASP A 11 14.29 4.07 22.77
CA ASP A 11 15.54 3.28 22.89
C ASP A 11 16.65 3.97 23.70
N VAL A 12 16.44 5.21 24.17
CA VAL A 12 17.41 5.96 24.98
C VAL A 12 17.05 5.95 26.46
N CYS A 13 15.83 6.36 26.83
CA CYS A 13 15.41 6.38 28.22
C CYS A 13 14.64 5.12 28.64
N LEU A 14 14.26 4.27 27.69
CA LEU A 14 13.45 3.07 27.87
C LEU A 14 12.04 3.33 28.43
N ASP A 15 11.61 4.59 28.49
CA ASP A 15 10.25 4.95 28.87
C ASP A 15 9.26 4.61 27.76
N GLU A 16 8.05 4.23 28.17
CA GLU A 16 6.92 4.03 27.27
C GLU A 16 6.51 5.34 26.61
N TYR A 17 6.17 5.26 25.32
CA TYR A 17 5.59 6.41 24.64
C TYR A 17 4.20 6.69 25.18
N SER A 18 4.00 7.92 25.64
CA SER A 18 2.71 8.42 26.10
C SER A 18 2.28 9.60 25.26
N PHE A 19 1.01 9.57 24.84
CA PHE A 19 0.38 10.66 24.11
C PHE A 19 -0.39 11.60 25.03
N ALA A 20 -0.46 11.29 26.33
CA ALA A 20 -1.06 12.16 27.34
C ALA A 20 -0.23 13.43 27.56
N THR A 21 1.09 13.35 27.36
CA THR A 21 2.01 14.49 27.52
C THR A 21 2.89 14.66 26.29
N PRO A 22 3.10 15.89 25.79
CA PRO A 22 3.92 16.11 24.59
C PRO A 22 5.35 15.59 24.72
N GLN A 23 5.92 15.54 25.93
CA GLN A 23 7.30 15.13 26.18
C GLN A 23 7.52 13.65 25.84
N HIS A 24 6.58 12.78 26.19
CA HIS A 24 6.70 11.34 25.97
C HIS A 24 6.10 10.88 24.63
N THR A 25 5.74 11.81 23.75
CA THR A 25 5.28 11.45 22.41
C THR A 25 6.45 11.00 21.51
N PRO A 26 6.23 10.03 20.62
CA PRO A 26 7.24 9.57 19.69
C PRO A 26 7.56 10.65 18.65
N HIS A 27 8.85 10.88 18.41
CA HIS A 27 9.35 11.80 17.38
C HIS A 27 10.30 11.06 16.46
N ALA A 28 10.08 11.18 15.15
CA ALA A 28 10.94 10.63 14.13
C ALA A 28 11.97 11.67 13.67
N ILE A 29 13.19 11.20 13.39
CA ILE A 29 14.25 11.96 12.74
C ILE A 29 14.44 11.47 11.29
N PRO A 30 15.16 12.20 10.40
CA PRO A 30 15.26 11.87 8.98
C PRO A 30 15.72 10.46 8.63
N CYS A 31 16.50 9.82 9.52
CA CYS A 31 16.95 8.45 9.29
C CYS A 31 15.89 7.38 9.60
N GLY A 32 14.69 7.77 10.06
CA GLY A 32 13.57 6.87 10.35
C GLY A 32 13.51 6.33 11.78
N HIS A 33 14.52 6.57 12.62
CA HIS A 33 14.48 6.16 14.02
C HIS A 33 13.61 7.09 14.87
N VAL A 34 13.03 6.54 15.93
CA VAL A 34 12.01 7.21 16.75
C VAL A 34 12.49 7.31 18.20
N PHE A 35 12.39 8.50 18.80
CA PHE A 35 12.78 8.77 20.18
C PHE A 35 11.77 9.71 20.85
N CYS A 36 11.81 9.84 22.19
CA CYS A 36 11.01 10.87 22.88
C CYS A 36 11.68 12.25 22.75
N LYS A 37 10.88 13.33 22.90
CA LYS A 37 11.37 14.71 22.76
C LYS A 37 12.51 15.06 23.74
N PRO A 38 12.46 14.68 25.03
CA PRO A 38 13.55 14.91 25.98
C PRO A 38 14.87 14.28 25.53
N CYS A 39 14.83 13.05 25.02
CA CYS A 39 16.04 12.36 24.58
C CYS A 39 16.67 13.05 23.38
N LEU A 40 15.88 13.47 22.39
CA LEU A 40 16.40 14.23 21.24
C LEU A 40 16.96 15.59 21.64
N GLY A 41 16.33 16.27 22.61
CA GLY A 41 16.78 17.58 23.09
C GLY A 41 18.11 17.55 23.87
N ARG A 42 18.53 16.37 24.36
CA ARG A 42 19.79 16.18 25.08
C ARG A 42 20.96 15.77 24.17
N LEU A 43 20.71 15.51 22.89
CA LEU A 43 21.76 15.09 21.96
C LEU A 43 22.65 16.28 21.58
N SER A 44 23.94 16.15 21.87
CA SER A 44 24.99 17.04 21.37
C SER A 44 26.22 16.19 21.04
N PRO A 45 26.59 16.05 19.76
CA PRO A 45 25.95 16.63 18.57
C PRO A 45 24.60 15.96 18.21
N LEU A 46 23.82 16.60 17.33
CA LEU A 46 22.58 16.05 16.79
C LEU A 46 22.85 14.89 15.82
N MET A 47 23.12 13.71 16.39
CA MET A 47 23.36 12.45 15.68
C MET A 47 22.43 11.38 16.22
N CYS A 48 21.92 10.52 15.32
CA CYS A 48 21.08 9.40 15.71
C CYS A 48 21.84 8.44 16.64
N PRO A 49 21.32 8.10 17.84
CA PRO A 49 21.94 7.13 18.73
C PRO A 49 22.12 5.73 18.13
N LEU A 50 21.28 5.35 17.16
CA LEU A 50 21.26 4.01 16.58
C LEU A 50 22.14 3.87 15.34
N CYS A 51 22.01 4.79 14.37
CA CYS A 51 22.77 4.71 13.10
C CYS A 51 23.78 5.83 12.89
N ARG A 52 23.95 6.74 13.86
CA ARG A 52 24.93 7.85 13.87
C ARG A 52 24.81 8.85 12.71
N LYS A 53 23.74 8.80 11.92
CA LYS A 53 23.44 9.82 10.91
C LYS A 53 23.13 11.16 11.58
N SER A 54 23.76 12.23 11.12
CA SER A 54 23.51 13.60 11.58
C SER A 54 22.15 14.10 11.10
N PHE A 55 21.51 14.95 11.89
CA PHE A 55 20.25 15.60 11.54
C PHE A 55 20.16 17.01 12.14
N ARG A 56 19.20 17.82 11.70
CA ARG A 56 18.92 19.15 12.24
C ARG A 56 17.70 19.12 13.15
N GLY A 57 17.68 19.98 14.16
CA GLY A 57 16.54 20.07 15.10
C GLY A 57 15.20 20.41 14.43
N THR A 58 15.25 21.14 13.31
CA THR A 58 14.07 21.48 12.50
C THR A 58 13.48 20.30 11.73
N GLU A 59 14.23 19.19 11.61
CA GLU A 59 13.81 17.99 10.88
C GLU A 59 13.19 16.93 11.81
N ILE A 60 13.04 17.24 13.09
CA ILE A 60 12.41 16.36 14.07
C ILE A 60 10.88 16.48 13.93
N GLY A 61 10.24 15.42 13.44
CA GLY A 61 8.79 15.35 13.28
C GLY A 61 8.13 14.63 14.45
N ARG A 62 7.12 15.25 15.08
CA ARG A 62 6.26 14.53 16.03
C ARG A 62 5.39 13.53 15.26
N LEU A 63 5.39 12.27 15.68
CA LEU A 63 4.49 11.26 15.14
C LEU A 63 3.11 11.42 15.79
N ILE A 64 2.13 11.79 14.99
CA ILE A 64 0.71 11.81 15.39
C ILE A 64 0.14 10.44 15.01
N VAL A 65 -0.34 9.71 16.01
CA VAL A 65 -1.03 8.44 15.81
C VAL A 65 -2.50 8.69 16.11
N ASP A 66 -3.37 8.48 15.12
CA ASP A 66 -4.81 8.61 15.29
C ASP A 66 -5.28 7.63 16.37
N ARG A 67 -5.62 8.14 17.55
CA ARG A 67 -6.26 7.35 18.61
C ARG A 67 -7.77 7.40 18.44
N VAL A 68 -8.43 6.28 18.72
CA VAL A 68 -9.88 6.22 18.91
C VAL A 68 -10.24 7.15 20.08
N SER A 69 -11.29 7.95 19.93
CA SER A 69 -11.77 8.90 20.94
C SER A 69 -11.94 8.23 22.31
N PRO A 70 -11.73 8.96 23.42
CA PRO A 70 -12.02 8.44 24.76
C PRO A 70 -13.48 8.02 24.87
N ASP A 71 -13.74 6.99 25.68
CA ASP A 71 -15.09 6.56 26.03
C ASP A 71 -15.80 7.59 26.93
N GLU A 72 -17.08 7.35 27.26
CA GLU A 72 -17.89 8.24 28.12
C GLU A 72 -17.28 8.46 29.52
N ASN A 73 -16.31 7.63 29.92
CA ASN A 73 -15.60 7.72 31.19
C ASN A 73 -14.30 8.53 31.10
N GLY A 74 -13.99 9.11 29.93
CA GLY A 74 -12.78 9.91 29.72
C GLY A 74 -11.49 9.08 29.71
N LEU A 75 -11.59 7.75 29.60
CA LEU A 75 -10.44 6.85 29.54
C LEU A 75 -9.99 6.74 28.08
N ILE A 76 -8.72 7.06 27.85
CA ILE A 76 -8.05 6.86 26.56
C ILE A 76 -7.43 5.46 26.60
N PRO A 77 -7.77 4.54 25.69
CA PRO A 77 -7.06 3.27 25.56
C PRO A 77 -5.55 3.53 25.45
N GLY A 78 -4.75 2.97 26.38
CA GLY A 78 -3.29 3.12 26.40
C GLY A 78 -2.74 4.32 27.20
N THR A 79 -3.29 4.61 28.38
CA THR A 79 -2.54 5.25 29.49
C THR A 79 -2.09 4.19 30.51
N PRO A 80 -0.95 4.35 31.19
CA PRO A 80 -0.24 3.24 31.81
C PRO A 80 -0.89 2.82 33.13
N ARG A 81 -1.66 1.73 33.06
CA ARG A 81 -1.63 0.52 33.91
C ARG A 81 -2.62 -0.50 33.32
N MET A 82 -2.44 -0.90 32.07
CA MET A 82 -3.34 -1.90 31.47
C MET A 82 -2.70 -3.27 31.47
N ARG A 83 -3.19 -4.15 32.36
CA ARG A 83 -3.24 -5.57 32.03
C ARG A 83 -4.18 -5.66 30.84
N PHE A 84 -3.64 -5.88 29.65
CA PHE A 84 -4.49 -6.19 28.50
C PHE A 84 -5.38 -7.37 28.89
N SER A 85 -6.67 -7.25 28.63
CA SER A 85 -7.56 -8.39 28.63
C SER A 85 -7.03 -9.44 27.65
N GLN A 86 -7.33 -10.71 27.90
CA GLN A 86 -6.96 -11.79 26.98
C GLN A 86 -7.42 -11.50 25.54
N THR A 87 -8.59 -10.87 25.40
CA THR A 87 -9.14 -10.44 24.12
C THR A 87 -8.33 -9.34 23.42
N GLU A 88 -7.78 -8.38 24.17
CA GLU A 88 -6.92 -7.34 23.57
C GLU A 88 -5.57 -7.90 23.15
N MET A 89 -5.04 -8.88 23.90
CA MET A 89 -3.80 -9.58 23.51
C MET A 89 -3.98 -10.35 22.20
N GLU A 90 -5.08 -11.08 22.06
CA GLU A 90 -5.43 -11.79 20.82
C GLU A 90 -5.62 -10.82 19.63
N GLU A 91 -6.27 -9.66 19.84
CA GLU A 91 -6.40 -8.64 18.78
C GLU A 91 -5.02 -8.13 18.32
N ILE A 92 -4.12 -7.85 19.27
CA ILE A 92 -2.76 -7.36 18.98
C ILE A 92 -1.96 -8.43 18.22
N GLU A 93 -2.06 -9.69 18.63
CA GLU A 93 -1.37 -10.80 17.97
C GLU A 93 -1.85 -10.98 16.52
N LEU A 94 -3.17 -10.96 16.30
CA LEU A 94 -3.75 -11.02 14.95
C LEU A 94 -3.32 -9.83 14.08
N LEU A 95 -3.27 -8.62 14.66
CA LEU A 95 -2.78 -7.43 13.96
C LEU A 95 -1.31 -7.55 13.55
N GLN A 96 -0.46 -8.09 14.43
CA GLN A 96 0.96 -8.32 14.14
C GLN A 96 1.14 -9.36 13.04
N ARG A 97 0.43 -10.49 13.14
CA ARG A 97 0.46 -11.55 12.12
C ARG A 97 -0.04 -11.04 10.77
N LEU A 98 -1.13 -10.29 10.74
CA LEU A 98 -1.62 -9.66 9.50
C LEU A 98 -0.57 -8.72 8.90
N ALA A 99 0.12 -7.92 9.73
CA ALA A 99 1.13 -6.99 9.27
C ALA A 99 2.34 -7.70 8.64
N LEU A 100 2.80 -8.79 9.25
CA LEU A 100 3.91 -9.61 8.74
C LEU A 100 3.51 -10.37 7.47
N ALA A 101 2.28 -10.91 7.44
CA ALA A 101 1.77 -11.64 6.29
C ALA A 101 1.46 -10.74 5.08
N SER A 102 1.31 -9.43 5.29
CA SER A 102 1.04 -8.45 4.23
C SER A 102 2.29 -7.98 3.47
N GLY A 103 3.45 -8.59 3.72
CA GLY A 103 4.71 -8.31 3.01
C GLY A 103 4.65 -8.74 1.54
N GLU A 104 5.50 -8.14 0.71
CA GLU A 104 5.60 -8.47 -0.73
C GLU A 104 6.21 -9.86 -0.96
N ASP A 105 7.06 -10.32 -0.03
CA ASP A 105 7.74 -11.62 -0.09
C ASP A 105 6.94 -12.78 0.52
N THR A 106 5.77 -12.51 1.12
CA THR A 106 5.00 -13.52 1.83
C THR A 106 4.04 -14.24 0.88
N PRO A 107 3.93 -15.58 0.94
CA PRO A 107 2.99 -16.33 0.11
C PRO A 107 1.53 -15.87 0.31
N GLU A 108 0.78 -15.74 -0.77
CA GLU A 108 -0.64 -15.33 -0.74
C GLU A 108 -1.51 -16.23 0.14
N ALA A 109 -1.16 -17.52 0.20
CA ALA A 109 -1.83 -18.50 1.05
C ALA A 109 -1.73 -18.13 2.53
N GLU A 110 -0.54 -17.74 3.01
CA GLU A 110 -0.32 -17.36 4.41
C GLU A 110 -1.14 -16.11 4.78
N LEU A 111 -1.15 -15.10 3.91
CA LEU A 111 -1.98 -13.91 4.12
C LEU A 111 -3.48 -14.26 4.15
N SER A 112 -3.93 -15.15 3.26
CA SER A 112 -5.31 -15.59 3.21
C SER A 112 -5.71 -16.35 4.48
N GLU A 113 -4.85 -17.21 5.01
CA GLU A 113 -5.05 -17.93 6.27
C GLU A 113 -5.23 -16.98 7.45
N VAL A 114 -4.33 -16.00 7.60
CA VAL A 114 -4.42 -15.02 8.70
C VAL A 114 -5.65 -14.12 8.56
N ILE A 115 -6.07 -13.79 7.34
CA ILE A 115 -7.32 -13.05 7.09
C ILE A 115 -8.53 -13.87 7.58
N VAL A 116 -8.62 -15.15 7.22
CA VAL A 116 -9.72 -16.03 7.65
C VAL A 116 -9.74 -16.17 9.18
N GLU A 117 -8.57 -16.39 9.79
CA GLU A 117 -8.42 -16.48 11.25
C GLU A 117 -8.94 -15.21 11.95
N ALA A 118 -8.53 -14.03 11.48
CA ALA A 118 -8.96 -12.76 12.02
C ALA A 118 -10.47 -12.49 11.81
N GLU A 119 -11.04 -12.98 10.72
CA GLU A 119 -12.47 -12.87 10.45
C GLU A 119 -13.30 -13.74 11.39
N LEU A 120 -12.93 -15.02 11.53
CA LEU A 120 -13.55 -15.94 12.49
C LEU A 120 -13.47 -15.41 13.92
N TRP A 121 -12.34 -14.82 14.29
CA TRP A 121 -12.17 -14.19 15.58
C TRP A 121 -13.11 -12.98 15.76
N LEU A 122 -13.40 -12.22 14.70
CA LEU A 122 -14.30 -11.07 14.73
C LEU A 122 -15.79 -11.41 14.63
N GLU A 123 -16.16 -12.60 14.15
CA GLU A 123 -17.55 -13.04 13.99
C GLU A 123 -18.28 -13.21 15.33
N SER A 124 -17.59 -13.71 16.35
CA SER A 124 -18.14 -13.90 17.69
C SER A 124 -18.26 -12.61 18.51
N ARG A 125 -17.88 -11.45 17.93
CA ARG A 125 -17.67 -10.19 18.66
C ARG A 125 -18.50 -9.04 18.09
N ASN A 126 -18.84 -8.08 18.95
CA ASN A 126 -19.68 -6.93 18.60
C ASN A 126 -19.06 -6.11 17.43
N PRO A 127 -19.85 -5.70 16.42
CA PRO A 127 -19.39 -4.87 15.30
C PRO A 127 -18.71 -3.54 15.68
N SER A 128 -19.05 -2.94 16.83
CA SER A 128 -18.48 -1.65 17.28
C SER A 128 -17.11 -1.79 17.97
N THR A 129 -16.72 -3.01 18.33
CA THR A 129 -15.44 -3.33 19.00
C THR A 129 -14.37 -3.77 17.99
N ASN A 130 -13.09 -3.75 18.39
CA ASN A 130 -11.95 -4.20 17.57
C ASN A 130 -11.84 -3.47 16.23
N ARG A 131 -12.03 -2.14 16.27
CA ARG A 131 -12.10 -1.27 15.08
C ARG A 131 -10.81 -1.30 14.28
N VAL A 132 -9.68 -1.48 14.94
CA VAL A 132 -8.35 -1.48 14.32
C VAL A 132 -8.20 -2.72 13.45
N LEU A 133 -8.47 -3.91 13.99
CA LEU A 133 -8.43 -5.17 13.25
C LEU A 133 -9.42 -5.17 12.07
N ARG A 134 -10.66 -4.73 12.29
CA ARG A 134 -11.67 -4.62 11.22
C ARG A 134 -11.22 -3.69 10.08
N ARG A 135 -10.60 -2.56 10.42
CA ARG A 135 -10.12 -1.60 9.42
C ARG A 135 -8.88 -2.10 8.69
N ALA A 136 -8.00 -2.83 9.37
CA ALA A 136 -6.87 -3.51 8.74
C ALA A 136 -7.36 -4.52 7.69
N LEU A 137 -8.30 -5.41 8.05
CA LEU A 137 -8.89 -6.38 7.13
C LEU A 137 -9.58 -5.73 5.94
N THR A 138 -10.39 -4.69 6.18
CA THR A 138 -11.06 -3.96 5.10
C THR A 138 -10.05 -3.34 4.13
N SER A 139 -8.95 -2.79 4.65
CA SER A 139 -7.89 -2.20 3.85
C SER A 139 -7.15 -3.25 3.02
N LEU A 140 -6.86 -4.41 3.61
CA LEU A 140 -6.20 -5.53 2.92
C LEU A 140 -7.06 -6.10 1.80
N ARG A 141 -8.35 -6.39 2.06
CA ARG A 141 -9.29 -6.84 1.03
C ARG A 141 -9.38 -5.86 -0.14
N ARG A 142 -9.43 -4.56 0.16
CA ARG A 142 -9.42 -3.52 -0.88
C ARG A 142 -8.12 -3.53 -1.68
N SER A 143 -6.98 -3.74 -1.03
CA SER A 143 -5.68 -3.85 -1.68
C SER A 143 -5.65 -5.04 -2.64
N LYS A 144 -6.07 -6.22 -2.17
CA LYS A 144 -6.13 -7.44 -3.00
C LYS A 144 -7.05 -7.31 -4.20
N ARG A 145 -8.20 -6.67 -4.03
CA ARG A 145 -9.10 -6.36 -5.15
C ARG A 145 -8.43 -5.48 -6.19
N LYS A 146 -7.70 -4.44 -5.77
CA LYS A 146 -6.97 -3.56 -6.68
C LYS A 146 -5.82 -4.27 -7.39
N GLU A 147 -5.13 -5.16 -6.69
CA GLU A 147 -4.05 -5.96 -7.26
C GLU A 147 -4.57 -6.90 -8.37
N ALA A 148 -5.66 -7.62 -8.10
CA ALA A 148 -6.33 -8.46 -9.10
C ALA A 148 -6.83 -7.65 -10.31
N GLU A 149 -7.43 -6.48 -10.07
CA GLU A 149 -7.86 -5.58 -11.14
C GLU A 149 -6.69 -5.10 -12.00
N LEU A 150 -5.55 -4.77 -11.39
CA LEU A 150 -4.36 -4.34 -12.10
C LEU A 150 -3.78 -5.46 -12.98
N VAL A 151 -3.79 -6.71 -12.51
CA VAL A 151 -3.39 -7.87 -13.31
C VAL A 151 -4.34 -8.05 -14.52
N ASN A 152 -5.64 -7.94 -14.29
CA ASN A 152 -6.64 -8.04 -15.36
C ASN A 152 -6.50 -6.92 -16.40
N GLN A 153 -6.29 -5.67 -15.95
CA GLN A 153 -6.06 -4.53 -16.83
C GLN A 153 -4.79 -4.69 -17.65
N LYS A 154 -3.69 -5.17 -17.06
CA LYS A 154 -2.45 -5.47 -17.81
C LYS A 154 -2.69 -6.52 -18.89
N ARG A 155 -3.44 -7.59 -18.57
CA ARG A 155 -3.79 -8.63 -19.55
C ARG A 155 -4.67 -8.07 -20.68
N ALA A 156 -5.69 -7.30 -20.34
CA ALA A 156 -6.56 -6.65 -21.32
C ALA A 156 -5.80 -5.70 -22.24
N TYR A 157 -4.91 -4.87 -21.67
CA TYR A 157 -4.05 -3.98 -22.43
C TYR A 157 -3.12 -4.75 -23.38
N SER A 158 -2.52 -5.84 -22.92
CA SER A 158 -1.68 -6.70 -23.77
C SER A 158 -2.46 -7.28 -24.95
N ASN A 159 -3.69 -7.76 -24.71
CA ASN A 159 -4.57 -8.31 -25.76
C ASN A 159 -5.03 -7.23 -26.74
N LEU A 160 -5.39 -6.04 -26.23
CA LEU A 160 -5.78 -4.92 -27.08
C LEU A 160 -4.61 -4.47 -27.97
N LYS A 161 -3.40 -4.44 -27.40
CA LYS A 161 -2.17 -4.08 -28.12
C LYS A 161 -1.84 -5.09 -29.22
N SER A 162 -2.00 -6.39 -28.98
CA SER A 162 -1.80 -7.41 -30.02
C SER A 162 -2.86 -7.29 -31.12
N SER A 163 -4.13 -7.13 -30.76
CA SER A 163 -5.22 -6.92 -31.72
C SER A 163 -5.00 -5.70 -32.60
N TYR A 164 -4.60 -4.57 -32.01
CA TYR A 164 -4.29 -3.34 -32.74
C TYR A 164 -3.16 -3.54 -33.75
N ARG A 165 -2.08 -4.24 -33.38
CA ARG A 165 -0.99 -4.56 -34.31
C ARG A 165 -1.47 -5.40 -35.49
N SER A 166 -2.26 -6.44 -35.23
CA SER A 166 -2.80 -7.30 -36.29
C SER A 166 -3.80 -6.57 -37.19
N LEU A 167 -4.59 -5.66 -36.65
CA LEU A 167 -5.49 -4.82 -37.44
C LEU A 167 -4.71 -3.85 -38.33
N ARG A 168 -3.68 -3.21 -37.78
CA ARG A 168 -2.81 -2.30 -38.52
C ARG A 168 -2.13 -3.00 -39.70
N HIS A 169 -1.53 -4.18 -39.49
CA HIS A 169 -0.91 -4.93 -40.59
C HIS A 169 -1.90 -5.34 -41.68
N ARG A 170 -3.14 -5.72 -41.31
CA ARG A 170 -4.19 -6.03 -42.29
C ARG A 170 -4.58 -4.80 -43.10
N SER A 171 -4.76 -3.65 -42.44
CA SER A 171 -5.10 -2.39 -43.12
C SER A 171 -3.98 -1.92 -44.05
N GLU A 172 -2.71 -2.07 -43.67
CA GLU A 172 -1.56 -1.77 -44.53
C GLU A 172 -1.57 -2.70 -45.76
N HIS A 173 -1.73 -4.01 -45.57
CA HIS A 173 -1.81 -4.98 -46.67
C HIS A 173 -3.01 -4.72 -47.61
N GLU A 174 -4.19 -4.42 -47.07
CA GLU A 174 -5.37 -4.05 -47.88
C GLU A 174 -5.14 -2.78 -48.68
N SER A 175 -4.45 -1.78 -48.11
CA SER A 175 -4.09 -0.55 -48.81
C SER A 175 -3.12 -0.81 -49.96
N ASP A 176 -2.10 -1.64 -49.74
CA ASP A 176 -1.12 -1.99 -50.78
C ASP A 176 -1.77 -2.80 -51.91
N MET A 177 -2.65 -3.75 -51.57
CA MET A 177 -3.44 -4.51 -52.55
C MET A 177 -4.36 -3.61 -53.37
N ALA A 178 -5.04 -2.64 -52.73
CA ALA A 178 -5.91 -1.70 -53.42
C ALA A 178 -5.15 -0.85 -54.45
N LYS A 179 -3.96 -0.35 -54.07
CA LYS A 179 -3.08 0.40 -54.99
C LYS A 179 -2.63 -0.44 -56.18
N ALA A 180 -2.22 -1.69 -55.93
CA ALA A 180 -1.79 -2.59 -57.00
C ALA A 180 -2.93 -2.90 -58.00
N VAL A 181 -4.17 -3.05 -57.51
CA VAL A 181 -5.35 -3.22 -58.37
C VAL A 181 -5.62 -1.96 -59.19
N GLU A 182 -5.55 -0.78 -58.57
CA GLU A 182 -5.74 0.50 -59.27
C GLU A 182 -4.69 0.71 -60.37
N GLU A 183 -3.41 0.46 -60.08
CA GLU A 183 -2.31 0.56 -61.05
C GLU A 183 -2.50 -0.39 -62.24
N ASN A 184 -2.91 -1.64 -61.99
CA ASN A 184 -3.19 -2.60 -63.06
C ASN A 184 -4.37 -2.15 -63.93
N LEU A 185 -5.46 -1.67 -63.33
CA LEU A 185 -6.62 -1.18 -64.07
C LEU A 185 -6.28 0.04 -64.94
N LEU A 186 -5.47 0.96 -64.41
CA LEU A 186 -4.99 2.11 -65.19
C LEU A 186 -4.13 1.69 -66.38
N ALA A 187 -3.25 0.71 -66.20
CA ALA A 187 -2.43 0.16 -67.28
C ALA A 187 -3.30 -0.52 -68.37
N GLU A 188 -4.32 -1.28 -67.98
CA GLU A 188 -5.27 -1.87 -68.93
C GLU A 188 -6.06 -0.82 -69.71
N LEU A 189 -6.52 0.24 -69.06
CA LEU A 189 -7.21 1.35 -69.72
C LEU A 189 -6.31 2.03 -70.76
N GLN A 190 -5.05 2.32 -70.42
CA GLN A 190 -4.09 2.90 -71.36
C GLN A 190 -3.82 1.99 -72.57
N ASN A 191 -3.67 0.68 -72.33
CA ASN A 191 -3.51 -0.29 -73.42
C ASN A 191 -4.75 -0.32 -74.34
N ASN A 192 -5.95 -0.36 -73.78
CA ASN A 192 -7.19 -0.34 -74.56
C ASN A 192 -7.38 0.96 -75.35
N GLU A 193 -7.04 2.11 -74.76
CA GLU A 193 -7.06 3.40 -75.48
C GLU A 193 -6.05 3.43 -76.64
N SER A 194 -4.86 2.86 -76.44
CA SER A 194 -3.85 2.78 -77.50
C SER A 194 -4.26 1.85 -78.64
N GLN A 195 -4.94 0.74 -78.34
CA GLN A 195 -5.47 -0.19 -79.35
C GLN A 195 -6.64 0.39 -80.14
N ASN A 196 -7.50 1.20 -79.52
CA ASN A 196 -8.64 1.84 -80.20
C ASN A 196 -8.26 3.08 -81.03
N ARG A 197 -7.03 3.59 -80.90
CA ARG A 197 -6.51 4.73 -81.68
C ARG A 197 -5.71 4.33 -82.93
N ALA A 198 -5.42 3.04 -83.10
CA ALA A 198 -4.74 2.47 -84.28
C ALA A 198 -5.78 1.93 -85.28
#